data_AF-A0AAX6DYF2-F1
#
_entry.id   AF-A0AAX6DYF2-F1
#
_cell.length_a   1.000
_cell.length_b   1.000
_cell.length_c   1.000
_cell.angle_alpha   90.00
_cell.angle_beta   90.00
_cell.angle_gamma   90.00
#
_symmetry.space_group_name_H-M   'P 1'
#
loop_
_entity.id
_entity.type
_entity.pdbx_description
1 polymer ?
#
loop_
_entity_poly.entity_id
_entity_poly.type
_entity_poly.pdbx_seq_one_letter_code
_entity_poly.pdbx_strand_id
1 'polypeptide(L)'
;MREKKNSPAAAMDGGASEELERRSRYLSSLVKRNKLNTVAEEEKEGDGGGADETEEEEAVMTNIKVRAADMPPTLQRHAFRCARQVLDGMPKLDSKRLALTLKKEFDSSYGLAWHCIVGTSFGSYVTHSLGGFLYFSIDKVYVLLFRTAVEPLAG
;
A
#
# COMPACT_ATOMS: atom_id res chain seq x y z
N MET A 1 22.56 71.43 -13.41
CA MET A 1 21.69 70.30 -13.80
C MET A 1 22.19 69.07 -13.05
N ARG A 2 21.31 68.41 -12.29
CA ARG A 2 21.61 67.28 -11.41
C ARG A 2 21.69 65.99 -12.22
N GLU A 3 22.66 65.12 -11.96
CA GLU A 3 22.47 63.67 -12.03
C GLU A 3 23.28 62.99 -10.92
N LYS A 4 22.58 62.59 -9.85
CA LYS A 4 23.09 61.65 -8.85
C LYS A 4 22.89 60.25 -9.42
N LYS A 5 23.97 59.50 -9.63
CA LYS A 5 23.90 58.04 -9.85
C LYS A 5 23.37 57.39 -8.58
N ASN A 6 22.16 56.85 -8.65
CA ASN A 6 21.57 55.98 -7.64
C ASN A 6 21.32 54.62 -8.31
N SER A 7 22.13 53.60 -8.00
CA SER A 7 21.82 52.21 -8.34
C SER A 7 21.16 51.57 -7.12
N PRO A 8 19.93 51.05 -7.22
CA PRO A 8 19.39 50.18 -6.21
C PRO A 8 19.90 48.75 -6.43
N ALA A 9 20.62 48.24 -5.44
CA ALA A 9 20.67 46.81 -5.19
C ALA A 9 19.34 46.41 -4.53
N ALA A 10 18.54 45.57 -5.20
CA ALA A 10 17.58 44.62 -4.61
C ALA A 10 16.55 44.20 -5.66
N ALA A 11 16.54 42.91 -5.99
CA ALA A 11 15.36 42.09 -6.27
C ALA A 11 15.82 40.81 -6.96
N MET A 12 15.78 39.66 -6.28
CA MET A 12 15.50 38.32 -6.82
C MET A 12 15.66 37.28 -5.69
N ASP A 13 14.67 37.10 -4.81
CA ASP A 13 14.56 35.85 -4.01
C ASP A 13 13.16 35.60 -3.39
N GLY A 14 12.07 35.94 -4.11
CA GLY A 14 10.71 35.75 -3.60
C GLY A 14 10.04 34.44 -4.02
N GLY A 15 10.33 33.96 -5.24
CA GLY A 15 9.53 32.90 -5.86
C GLY A 15 9.81 31.49 -5.34
N ALA A 16 11.07 31.19 -5.02
CA ALA A 16 11.45 29.84 -4.58
C ALA A 16 10.94 29.52 -3.18
N SER A 17 11.05 30.49 -2.25
CA SER A 17 10.55 30.35 -0.87
C SER A 17 9.03 30.25 -0.83
N GLU A 18 8.33 31.09 -1.60
CA GLU A 18 6.87 31.09 -1.66
C GLU A 18 6.31 29.77 -2.24
N GLU A 19 6.94 29.24 -3.30
CA GLU A 19 6.57 27.94 -3.87
C GLU A 19 6.88 26.78 -2.90
N LEU A 20 7.98 26.83 -2.16
CA LEU A 20 8.32 25.84 -1.12
C LEU A 20 7.29 25.83 0.00
N GLU A 21 6.86 27.00 0.49
CA GLU A 21 5.81 27.10 1.49
C GLU A 21 4.47 26.60 0.97
N ARG A 22 4.13 26.91 -0.28
CA ARG A 22 2.90 26.45 -0.91
C ARG A 22 2.87 24.93 -1.01
N ARG A 23 3.98 24.30 -1.41
CA ARG A 23 4.15 22.84 -1.44
C ARG A 23 4.10 22.24 -0.04
N SER A 24 4.74 22.87 0.95
CA SER A 24 4.71 22.45 2.35
C SER A 24 3.27 22.42 2.88
N ARG A 25 2.51 23.51 2.70
CA ARG A 25 1.09 23.59 3.09
C ARG A 25 0.23 22.53 2.40
N TYR A 26 0.45 22.29 1.09
CA TYR A 26 -0.29 21.27 0.35
C TYR A 26 0.01 19.86 0.88
N LEU A 27 1.28 19.53 1.11
CA LEU A 27 1.68 18.24 1.69
C LEU A 27 1.11 18.05 3.10
N SER A 28 1.15 19.07 3.95
CA SER A 28 0.49 19.02 5.27
C SER A 28 -1.03 18.80 5.14
N SER A 29 -1.67 19.40 4.14
CA SER A 29 -3.10 19.18 3.86
C SER A 29 -3.41 17.76 3.41
N LEU A 30 -2.51 17.14 2.63
CA LEU A 30 -2.66 15.76 2.16
C LEU A 30 -2.48 14.79 3.32
N VAL A 31 -1.45 15.00 4.14
CA VAL A 31 -1.20 14.18 5.34
C VAL A 31 -2.36 14.30 6.33
N LYS A 32 -2.88 15.51 6.57
CA LYS A 32 -4.04 15.73 7.44
C LYS A 32 -5.29 15.07 6.88
N ARG A 33 -5.53 15.13 5.57
CA ARG A 33 -6.64 14.43 4.91
C ARG A 33 -6.50 12.92 4.96
N ASN A 34 -5.30 12.38 4.79
CA ASN A 34 -5.08 10.93 4.94
C ASN A 34 -5.32 10.49 6.39
N LYS A 35 -4.90 11.31 7.36
CA LYS A 35 -5.17 11.10 8.80
C LYS A 35 -6.65 11.29 9.17
N LEU A 36 -7.40 12.11 8.43
CA LEU A 36 -8.85 12.24 8.61
C LEU A 36 -9.59 11.10 7.91
N ASN A 37 -9.14 10.63 6.75
CA ASN A 37 -9.69 9.44 6.10
C ASN A 37 -9.47 8.18 6.93
N THR A 38 -8.37 8.07 7.68
CA THR A 38 -8.17 6.96 8.64
C THR A 38 -9.09 7.05 9.87
N VAL A 39 -9.77 8.18 10.10
CA VAL A 39 -10.67 8.38 11.25
C VAL A 39 -12.14 8.46 10.81
N ALA A 40 -12.41 8.91 9.59
CA ALA A 40 -13.75 9.02 9.02
C ALA A 40 -14.33 7.68 8.52
N GLU A 41 -13.51 6.62 8.47
CA GLU A 41 -14.01 5.25 8.25
C GLU A 41 -14.62 4.62 9.52
N GLU A 42 -14.54 5.28 10.69
CA GLU A 42 -15.12 4.78 11.96
C GLU A 42 -16.52 5.33 12.29
N GLU A 43 -17.10 6.25 11.49
CA GLU A 43 -18.45 6.80 11.76
C GLU A 43 -19.45 6.47 10.64
N LYS A 44 -19.84 5.21 10.57
CA LYS A 44 -21.17 4.80 10.10
C LYS A 44 -21.62 3.54 10.86
N GLU A 45 -22.09 3.75 12.08
CA GLU A 45 -22.86 2.73 12.81
C GLU A 45 -24.24 2.54 12.17
N GLY A 46 -24.54 1.29 11.89
CA GLY A 46 -25.88 0.75 11.71
C GLY A 46 -25.94 -0.62 12.38
N ASP A 47 -26.25 -0.61 13.68
CA ASP A 47 -27.06 -1.59 14.44
C ASP A 47 -26.83 -3.10 14.20
N GLY A 48 -26.12 -3.76 15.15
CA GLY A 48 -26.39 -5.15 15.55
C GLY A 48 -25.30 -6.23 15.34
N GLY A 49 -24.34 -6.33 16.27
CA GLY A 49 -23.41 -7.47 16.45
C GLY A 49 -21.96 -7.15 16.07
N GLY A 50 -20.89 -7.57 16.75
CA GLY A 50 -20.67 -8.38 17.95
C GLY A 50 -19.17 -8.35 18.27
N ALA A 51 -18.76 -8.60 19.52
CA ALA A 51 -17.34 -8.62 19.92
C ALA A 51 -16.44 -9.58 19.09
N ASP A 52 -17.05 -10.50 18.35
CA ASP A 52 -16.44 -11.54 17.52
C ASP A 52 -15.68 -10.97 16.29
N GLU A 53 -16.21 -9.93 15.63
CA GLU A 53 -15.59 -9.39 14.39
C GLU A 53 -14.30 -8.60 14.66
N THR A 54 -14.26 -7.88 15.80
CA THR A 54 -13.06 -7.15 16.24
C THR A 54 -11.92 -8.07 16.65
N GLU A 55 -12.23 -9.23 17.24
CA GLU A 55 -11.23 -10.23 17.62
C GLU A 55 -10.67 -10.97 16.39
N GLU A 56 -11.53 -11.26 15.40
CA GLU A 56 -11.11 -11.89 14.15
C GLU A 56 -10.17 -10.97 13.34
N GLU A 57 -10.44 -9.66 13.26
CA GLU A 57 -9.57 -8.70 12.58
C GLU A 57 -8.18 -8.57 13.23
N GLU A 58 -8.12 -8.52 14.56
CA GLU A 58 -6.86 -8.49 15.31
C GLU A 58 -6.05 -9.80 15.15
N ALA A 59 -6.73 -10.95 15.17
CA ALA A 59 -6.11 -12.25 14.94
C ALA A 59 -5.48 -12.35 13.53
N VAL A 60 -6.16 -11.80 12.52
CA VAL A 60 -5.64 -11.75 11.14
C VAL A 60 -4.31 -10.98 11.07
N MET A 61 -4.24 -9.83 11.74
CA MET A 61 -3.11 -8.89 11.68
C MET A 61 -1.91 -9.32 12.55
N THR A 62 -2.09 -10.30 13.43
CA THR A 62 -1.05 -10.77 14.36
C THR A 62 0.21 -11.25 13.63
N ASN A 63 1.41 -10.83 14.05
CA ASN A 63 2.71 -11.21 13.43
C ASN A 63 2.88 -10.85 11.95
N ILE A 64 2.06 -9.95 11.40
CA ILE A 64 2.22 -9.44 10.05
C ILE A 64 3.17 -8.24 10.06
N LYS A 65 4.13 -8.23 9.13
CA LYS A 65 5.03 -7.08 8.91
C LYS A 65 5.01 -6.71 7.45
N VAL A 66 4.41 -5.56 7.15
CA VAL A 66 4.49 -4.96 5.81
C VAL A 66 5.88 -4.39 5.61
N ARG A 67 6.54 -4.80 4.52
CA ARG A 67 7.89 -4.37 4.14
C ARG A 67 7.82 -3.28 3.08
N ALA A 68 6.91 -3.40 2.14
CA ALA A 68 6.58 -2.39 1.15
C ALA A 68 5.18 -2.64 0.58
N ALA A 69 4.45 -1.59 0.23
CA ALA A 69 3.13 -1.71 -0.36
C ALA A 69 2.84 -0.52 -1.27
N ASP A 70 2.23 -0.82 -2.42
CA ASP A 70 1.56 0.10 -3.32
C ASP A 70 0.21 -0.55 -3.67
N MET A 71 -0.68 -0.62 -2.66
CA MET A 71 -2.08 -1.00 -2.79
C MET A 71 -2.88 -0.52 -1.57
N PRO A 72 -4.21 -0.30 -1.67
CA PRO A 72 -5.02 0.18 -0.54
C PRO A 72 -5.02 -0.78 0.67
N PRO A 73 -5.18 -0.28 1.91
CA PRO A 73 -5.18 -1.11 3.12
C PRO A 73 -6.22 -2.24 3.10
N THR A 74 -7.39 -1.99 2.51
CA THR A 74 -8.44 -3.01 2.35
C THR A 74 -7.97 -4.21 1.53
N LEU A 75 -7.20 -3.96 0.47
CA LEU A 75 -6.62 -5.02 -0.37
C LEU A 75 -5.49 -5.77 0.35
N GLN A 76 -4.70 -5.05 1.15
CA GLN A 76 -3.69 -5.66 2.01
C GLN A 76 -4.32 -6.59 3.04
N ARG A 77 -5.38 -6.15 3.73
CA ARG A 77 -6.14 -6.94 4.70
C ARG A 77 -6.69 -8.21 4.05
N HIS A 78 -7.19 -8.13 2.81
CA HIS A 78 -7.61 -9.33 2.08
C HIS A 78 -6.44 -10.30 1.83
N ALA A 79 -5.28 -9.81 1.39
CA ALA A 79 -4.10 -10.64 1.20
C ALA A 79 -3.66 -11.33 2.50
N PHE A 80 -3.72 -10.60 3.63
CA PHE A 80 -3.37 -11.11 4.95
C PHE A 80 -4.31 -12.23 5.40
N ARG A 81 -5.64 -12.03 5.30
CA ARG A 81 -6.64 -13.05 5.62
C ARG A 81 -6.44 -14.31 4.79
N CYS A 82 -6.30 -14.15 3.47
CA CYS A 82 -6.09 -15.26 2.56
C CYS A 82 -4.81 -16.04 2.91
N ALA A 83 -3.70 -15.33 3.17
CA ALA A 83 -2.44 -15.96 3.53
C ALA A 83 -2.52 -16.70 4.87
N ARG A 84 -3.15 -16.09 5.89
CA ARG A 84 -3.36 -16.68 7.21
C ARG A 84 -4.16 -17.97 7.14
N GLN A 85 -5.34 -17.93 6.51
CA GLN A 85 -6.22 -19.09 6.36
C GLN A 85 -5.49 -20.28 5.73
N VAL A 86 -4.64 -20.01 4.72
CA VAL A 86 -3.86 -21.05 4.06
C VAL A 86 -2.75 -21.58 4.97
N LEU A 87 -2.03 -20.71 5.69
CA LEU A 87 -0.95 -21.10 6.60
C LEU A 87 -1.47 -21.90 7.81
N ASP A 88 -2.60 -21.49 8.40
CA ASP A 88 -3.18 -22.16 9.57
C ASP A 88 -3.64 -23.59 9.23
N GLY A 89 -4.07 -23.82 7.99
CA GLY A 89 -4.41 -25.15 7.47
C GLY A 89 -3.21 -26.02 7.07
N MET A 90 -1.97 -25.58 7.32
CA MET A 90 -0.75 -26.27 6.88
C MET A 90 0.24 -26.48 8.05
N PRO A 91 0.45 -27.73 8.51
CA PRO A 91 1.39 -28.03 9.59
C PRO A 91 2.86 -27.66 9.29
N LYS A 92 3.20 -27.58 7.99
CA LYS A 92 4.50 -27.16 7.48
C LYS A 92 4.27 -26.26 6.27
N LEU A 93 5.14 -25.27 6.07
CA LEU A 93 5.06 -24.36 4.94
C LEU A 93 5.13 -25.12 3.61
N ASP A 94 4.06 -25.03 2.82
CA ASP A 94 4.07 -25.31 1.38
C ASP A 94 3.99 -23.97 0.62
N SER A 95 5.16 -23.44 0.26
CA SER A 95 5.27 -22.16 -0.45
C SER A 95 4.51 -22.15 -1.78
N LYS A 96 4.49 -23.29 -2.48
CA LYS A 96 3.83 -23.40 -3.79
C LYS A 96 2.32 -23.29 -3.63
N ARG A 97 1.76 -23.98 -2.63
CA ARG A 97 0.33 -23.92 -2.33
C ARG A 97 -0.10 -22.52 -1.93
N LEU A 98 0.64 -21.86 -1.03
CA LEU A 98 0.33 -20.48 -0.62
C LEU A 98 0.40 -19.50 -1.80
N ALA A 99 1.46 -19.55 -2.60
CA ALA A 99 1.61 -18.70 -3.78
C ALA A 99 0.48 -18.91 -4.80
N LEU A 100 0.12 -20.16 -5.06
CA LEU A 100 -0.94 -20.52 -6.00
C LEU A 100 -2.31 -20.01 -5.52
N THR A 101 -2.63 -20.19 -4.23
CA THR A 101 -3.90 -19.74 -3.68
C THR A 101 -4.04 -18.22 -3.75
N LEU A 102 -3.02 -17.47 -3.29
CA LEU A 102 -3.03 -16.01 -3.36
C LEU A 102 -3.14 -15.49 -4.79
N LYS A 103 -2.37 -16.07 -5.73
CA LYS A 103 -2.47 -15.70 -7.15
C LYS A 103 -3.88 -15.94 -7.68
N LYS A 104 -4.46 -17.12 -7.46
CA LYS A 104 -5.80 -17.46 -7.96
C LYS A 104 -6.88 -16.56 -7.38
N GLU A 105 -6.83 -16.31 -6.08
CA GLU A 105 -7.77 -15.44 -5.39
C GLU A 105 -7.72 -14.03 -5.99
N PHE A 106 -6.53 -13.46 -6.14
CA PHE A 106 -6.38 -12.10 -6.64
C PHE A 106 -6.66 -11.96 -8.14
N ASP A 107 -6.29 -12.96 -8.94
CA ASP A 107 -6.66 -13.04 -10.35
C ASP A 107 -8.19 -13.05 -10.53
N SER A 108 -8.90 -13.83 -9.71
CA SER A 108 -10.36 -13.94 -9.76
C SER A 108 -11.06 -12.68 -9.24
N SER A 109 -10.57 -12.10 -8.15
CA SER A 109 -11.22 -10.99 -7.45
C SER A 109 -10.87 -9.61 -8.02
N TYR A 110 -9.70 -9.46 -8.63
CA TYR A 110 -9.16 -8.16 -9.06
C TYR A 110 -8.65 -8.13 -10.51
N GLY A 111 -8.88 -9.20 -11.26
CA GLY A 111 -8.50 -9.33 -12.66
C GLY A 111 -7.03 -9.72 -12.85
N LEU A 112 -6.75 -10.31 -14.02
CA LEU A 112 -5.41 -10.76 -14.39
C LEU A 112 -4.44 -9.58 -14.64
N ALA A 113 -3.12 -9.73 -14.51
CA ALA A 113 -2.39 -10.92 -14.06
C ALA A 113 -1.61 -10.62 -12.77
N TRP A 114 -1.97 -11.33 -11.71
CA TRP A 114 -1.27 -11.34 -10.43
C TRP A 114 -0.17 -12.37 -10.40
N HIS A 115 0.88 -12.09 -9.65
CA HIS A 115 2.02 -12.96 -9.42
C HIS A 115 2.27 -13.01 -7.92
N CYS A 116 2.62 -14.19 -7.42
CA CYS A 116 2.92 -14.37 -6.00
C CYS A 116 4.20 -15.18 -5.84
N ILE A 117 5.14 -14.66 -5.05
CA ILE A 117 6.37 -15.34 -4.64
C ILE A 117 6.32 -15.54 -3.13
N VAL A 118 6.63 -16.75 -2.68
CA VAL A 118 6.59 -17.13 -1.26
C VAL A 118 7.87 -17.88 -0.91
N GLY A 119 8.49 -17.52 0.22
CA GLY A 119 9.67 -18.21 0.71
C GLY A 119 10.14 -17.70 2.06
N THR A 120 11.14 -18.35 2.64
CA THR A 120 11.80 -17.89 3.88
C THR A 120 12.95 -16.93 3.61
N SER A 121 13.42 -16.86 2.36
CA SER A 121 14.39 -15.90 1.85
C SER A 121 14.30 -15.83 0.32
N PHE A 122 14.29 -14.63 -0.25
CA PHE A 122 14.42 -14.40 -1.68
C PHE A 122 14.90 -12.96 -1.96
N GLY A 123 15.56 -12.77 -3.09
CA GLY A 123 15.77 -11.46 -3.70
C GLY A 123 14.80 -11.27 -4.87
N SER A 124 14.35 -10.05 -5.11
CA SER A 124 13.44 -9.74 -6.21
C SER A 124 13.71 -8.34 -6.77
N TYR A 125 13.64 -8.21 -8.08
CA TYR A 125 13.63 -6.93 -8.79
C TYR A 125 12.52 -7.00 -9.84
N VAL A 126 11.37 -6.42 -9.53
CA VAL A 126 10.15 -6.56 -10.34
C VAL A 126 9.62 -5.19 -10.74
N THR A 127 9.00 -5.13 -11.91
CA THR A 127 8.14 -4.00 -12.29
C THR A 127 6.70 -4.44 -12.10
N HIS A 128 5.89 -3.59 -11.49
CA HIS A 128 4.49 -3.86 -11.20
C HIS A 128 3.62 -2.70 -11.68
N SER A 129 2.33 -2.98 -11.88
CA SER A 129 1.33 -1.95 -12.09
C SER A 129 1.09 -1.14 -10.81
N LEU A 130 0.69 0.12 -10.96
CA LEU A 130 0.30 0.98 -9.83
C LEU A 130 -0.86 0.36 -9.04
N GLY A 131 -0.80 0.51 -7.72
CA GLY A 131 -1.86 0.07 -6.80
C GLY A 131 -2.01 -1.45 -6.68
N GLY A 132 -1.06 -2.22 -7.21
CA GLY A 132 -1.10 -3.68 -7.23
C GLY A 132 0.16 -4.34 -6.68
N PHE A 133 0.83 -3.78 -5.67
CA PHE A 133 2.06 -4.38 -5.10
C PHE A 133 2.03 -4.47 -3.58
N LEU A 134 2.44 -5.62 -3.04
CA LEU A 134 2.55 -5.87 -1.61
C LEU A 134 3.68 -6.85 -1.31
N TYR A 135 4.57 -6.42 -0.43
CA TYR A 135 5.61 -7.25 0.17
C TYR A 135 5.43 -7.27 1.68
N PHE A 136 5.15 -8.45 2.25
CA PHE A 136 4.96 -8.61 3.69
C PHE A 136 5.52 -9.94 4.18
N SER A 137 5.55 -10.11 5.50
CA SER A 137 5.85 -11.38 6.13
C SER A 137 4.82 -11.74 7.19
N ILE A 138 4.54 -13.04 7.31
CA ILE A 138 3.87 -13.65 8.46
C ILE A 138 4.91 -14.52 9.16
N ASP A 139 5.28 -14.17 10.38
CA ASP A 139 6.39 -14.80 11.12
C ASP A 139 7.72 -14.79 10.34
N LYS A 140 8.13 -15.95 9.79
CA LYS A 140 9.35 -16.13 8.99
C LYS A 140 9.07 -16.40 7.51
N VAL A 141 7.80 -16.34 7.10
CA VAL A 141 7.35 -16.56 5.72
C VAL A 141 7.17 -15.21 5.06
N TYR A 142 7.91 -14.98 3.97
CA TYR A 142 7.83 -13.78 3.16
C TYR A 142 6.93 -14.02 1.96
N VAL A 143 6.08 -13.04 1.64
CA VAL A 143 5.11 -13.07 0.55
C VAL A 143 5.24 -11.78 -0.26
N LEU A 144 5.53 -11.92 -1.55
CA LEU A 144 5.55 -10.84 -2.52
C LEU A 144 4.41 -11.07 -3.54
N LEU A 145 3.37 -10.25 -3.46
CA LEU A 145 2.19 -10.30 -4.30
C LEU A 145 2.15 -9.05 -5.17
N PHE A 146 2.14 -9.19 -6.50
CA PHE A 146 2.15 -8.05 -7.40
C PHE A 146 1.40 -8.29 -8.70
N ARG A 147 0.79 -7.24 -9.26
CA ARG A 147 0.11 -7.23 -10.55
C ARG A 147 1.03 -6.70 -11.65
N THR A 148 0.97 -7.30 -12.83
CA THR A 148 1.63 -6.78 -14.03
C THR A 148 0.60 -6.35 -15.07
N ALA A 149 0.98 -5.45 -15.97
CA ALA A 149 0.20 -5.19 -17.18
C ALA A 149 0.22 -6.44 -18.07
N VAL A 150 -0.94 -6.82 -18.57
CA VAL A 150 -1.08 -7.81 -19.64
C VAL A 150 -1.78 -7.13 -20.80
N GLU A 151 -1.10 -7.04 -21.95
CA GLU A 151 -1.78 -6.66 -23.19
C GLU A 151 -2.45 -7.91 -23.75
N PRO A 152 -3.78 -7.91 -23.97
CA PRO A 152 -4.42 -8.98 -24.71
C PRO A 152 -3.78 -9.03 -26.10
N LEU A 153 -3.26 -10.19 -26.49
CA LEU A 153 -2.90 -10.41 -27.89
C LEU A 153 -4.20 -10.30 -28.68
N ALA A 154 -4.35 -9.23 -29.46
CA ALA A 154 -5.47 -9.09 -30.38
C ALA A 154 -5.46 -10.29 -31.32
N GLY A 155 -6.52 -11.11 -31.25
CA GLY A 155 -6.75 -12.27 -32.11
C GLY A 155 -7.35 -11.88 -33.45
#